data_AF-A0A4V2J4Y9-F1
#
_entry.id   AF-A0A4V2J4Y9-F1
#
_cell.length_a   1.000
_cell.length_b   1.000
_cell.length_c   1.000
_cell.angle_alpha   90.00
_cell.angle_beta   90.00
_cell.angle_gamma   90.00
#
_symmetry.space_group_name_H-M   'P 1'
#
loop_
_entity.id
_entity.type
_entity.pdbx_description
1 polymer ?
#
loop_
_entity_poly.entity_id
_entity_poly.type
_entity_poly.pdbx_seq_one_letter_code
_entity_poly.pdbx_strand_id
1 'polypeptide(L)'
;MINATAAGSKAVFLDRDGIINVEKHYCYRINDFEFTDGIFEALRYMQSLRYKLVVVTNQAGIGRGYYTEADFMRVTRFMLDRLGREGIRMDRVYYSPFHPVHGIGYYRKNSPCRKPNPGMIVQAAQELHIDLSASMMVGDKETDIEAGIRAGIPVNVLVTNEAAAAAQSKASVIVPQVKDLLAVFKAMTASGA
;
A
#
# COMPACT_ATOMS: atom_id res chain seq x y z
N MET A 1 29.12 26.74 -7.16
CA MET A 1 28.84 25.35 -6.78
C MET A 1 27.36 25.25 -6.48
N ILE A 2 26.61 24.55 -7.31
CA ILE A 2 25.15 24.43 -7.19
C ILE A 2 24.91 23.38 -6.10
N ASN A 3 24.29 23.77 -4.99
CA ASN A 3 23.87 22.83 -3.94
C ASN A 3 22.80 21.91 -4.54
N ALA A 4 23.14 20.64 -4.76
CA ALA A 4 22.15 19.60 -4.96
C ALA A 4 21.40 19.44 -3.63
N THR A 5 20.19 19.99 -3.53
CA THR A 5 19.25 19.64 -2.45
C THR A 5 19.08 18.12 -2.50
N ALA A 6 19.36 17.43 -1.39
CA ALA A 6 19.24 15.98 -1.30
C ALA A 6 17.82 15.58 -1.74
N ALA A 7 17.70 14.93 -2.90
CA ALA A 7 16.42 14.45 -3.40
C ALA A 7 15.86 13.42 -2.39
N GLY A 8 14.59 13.56 -2.03
CA GLY A 8 13.92 12.63 -1.12
C GLY A 8 13.96 11.19 -1.64
N SER A 9 13.87 10.21 -0.75
CA SER A 9 13.82 8.81 -1.18
C SER A 9 12.53 8.54 -1.94
N LYS A 10 12.57 7.82 -3.05
CA LYS A 10 11.35 7.33 -3.71
C LYS A 10 10.74 6.16 -2.93
N ALA A 11 9.42 6.01 -2.95
CA ALA A 11 8.72 4.94 -2.27
C ALA A 11 7.68 4.24 -3.15
N VAL A 12 7.42 2.97 -2.84
CA VAL A 12 6.21 2.28 -3.29
C VAL A 12 5.31 2.13 -2.06
N PHE A 13 4.15 2.77 -2.15
CA PHE A 13 3.06 2.64 -1.19
C PHE A 13 2.18 1.47 -1.60
N LEU A 14 1.91 0.56 -0.68
CA LEU A 14 1.23 -0.71 -0.92
C LEU A 14 0.00 -0.79 -0.01
N ASP A 15 -1.16 -1.16 -0.54
CA ASP A 15 -2.17 -1.76 0.34
C ASP A 15 -1.69 -3.11 0.88
N ARG A 16 -2.37 -3.62 1.91
CA ARG A 16 -2.08 -4.89 2.55
C ARG A 16 -2.96 -6.00 1.99
N ASP A 17 -4.26 -5.91 2.23
CA ASP A 17 -5.24 -6.88 1.76
C ASP A 17 -5.49 -6.67 0.25
N GLY A 18 -5.55 -7.75 -0.52
CA GLY A 18 -5.60 -7.71 -1.99
C GLY A 18 -4.23 -7.56 -2.67
N ILE A 19 -3.24 -6.99 -1.99
CA ILE A 19 -1.90 -6.71 -2.54
C ILE A 19 -0.80 -7.56 -1.91
N ILE A 20 -0.54 -7.42 -0.61
CA ILE A 20 0.47 -8.24 0.10
C ILE A 20 -0.11 -9.60 0.46
N ASN A 21 -1.33 -9.62 1.00
CA ASN A 21 -2.07 -10.83 1.28
C ASN A 21 -3.34 -10.90 0.45
N VAL A 22 -3.82 -12.11 0.21
CA VAL A 22 -5.12 -12.35 -0.41
C VAL A 22 -6.20 -11.63 0.39
N GLU A 23 -7.05 -10.87 -0.29
CA GLU A 23 -8.21 -10.21 0.33
C GLU A 23 -9.14 -11.29 0.89
N LYS A 24 -9.40 -11.22 2.19
CA LYS A 24 -10.38 -12.05 2.91
C LYS A 24 -11.25 -11.13 3.74
N HIS A 25 -12.46 -11.56 4.09
CA HIS A 25 -13.32 -10.80 4.99
C HIS A 25 -12.68 -10.65 6.37
N TYR A 26 -11.94 -9.56 6.56
CA TYR A 26 -11.17 -9.23 7.76
C TYR A 26 -10.07 -10.24 8.09
N CYS A 27 -8.91 -10.11 7.44
CA CYS A 27 -7.71 -10.88 7.77
C CYS A 27 -7.05 -10.33 9.07
N TYR A 28 -7.42 -10.91 10.21
CA TYR A 28 -6.86 -10.57 11.55
C TYR A 28 -6.30 -11.78 12.31
N ARG A 29 -6.26 -12.96 11.69
CA ARG A 29 -5.64 -14.18 12.25
C ARG A 29 -4.50 -14.62 11.34
N ILE A 30 -3.41 -15.06 11.97
CA ILE A 30 -2.21 -15.53 11.23
C ILE A 30 -2.56 -16.70 10.30
N ASN A 31 -3.43 -17.62 10.74
CA ASN A 31 -3.81 -18.80 9.94
C ASN A 31 -4.60 -18.43 8.67
N ASP A 32 -5.22 -17.24 8.64
CA ASP A 32 -5.94 -16.76 7.47
C ASP A 32 -5.02 -15.95 6.54
N PHE A 33 -3.82 -15.57 7.01
CA PHE A 33 -2.88 -14.75 6.26
C PHE A 33 -2.14 -15.57 5.21
N GLU A 34 -2.44 -15.25 3.96
CA GLU A 34 -1.87 -15.91 2.79
C GLU A 34 -1.30 -14.85 1.87
N PHE A 35 0.00 -14.95 1.55
CA PHE A 35 0.64 -14.02 0.61
C PHE A 35 0.06 -14.21 -0.79
N THR A 36 -0.11 -13.10 -1.50
CA THR A 36 -0.50 -13.14 -2.92
C THR A 36 0.61 -13.73 -3.77
N ASP A 37 0.23 -14.37 -4.88
CA ASP A 37 1.19 -14.93 -5.83
C ASP A 37 2.08 -13.83 -6.45
N GLY A 38 3.38 -14.05 -6.47
CA GLY A 38 4.40 -13.15 -7.03
C GLY A 38 4.76 -11.90 -6.21
N ILE A 39 4.20 -11.70 -5.01
CA ILE A 39 4.50 -10.50 -4.21
C ILE A 39 5.97 -10.42 -3.76
N PHE A 40 6.59 -11.55 -3.42
CA PHE A 40 7.97 -11.55 -2.92
C PHE A 40 8.95 -11.12 -4.02
N GLU A 41 8.76 -11.59 -5.25
CA GLU A 41 9.54 -11.21 -6.42
C GLU A 41 9.39 -9.71 -6.71
N ALA A 42 8.15 -9.23 -6.70
CA ALA A 42 7.85 -7.82 -6.97
C ALA A 42 8.50 -6.91 -5.93
N LEU A 43 8.35 -7.20 -4.64
CA LEU A 43 8.93 -6.40 -3.55
C LEU A 43 10.47 -6.43 -3.55
N ARG A 44 11.09 -7.60 -3.77
CA ARG A 44 12.56 -7.69 -3.90
C ARG A 44 13.06 -6.83 -5.06
N TYR A 45 12.36 -6.83 -6.19
CA TYR A 45 12.73 -6.03 -7.34
C TYR A 45 12.61 -4.52 -7.04
N MET A 46 11.49 -4.08 -6.45
CA MET A 46 11.31 -2.68 -6.03
C MET A 46 12.41 -2.23 -5.04
N GLN A 47 12.73 -3.08 -4.05
CA GLN A 47 13.80 -2.81 -3.09
C GLN A 47 15.18 -2.73 -3.77
N SER A 48 15.45 -3.58 -4.77
CA SER A 48 16.71 -3.55 -5.53
C SER A 48 16.92 -2.22 -6.27
N LEU A 49 15.83 -1.56 -6.64
CA LEU A 49 15.79 -0.24 -7.27
C LEU A 49 15.81 0.92 -6.27
N ARG A 50 16.11 0.62 -4.99
CA ARG A 50 16.20 1.57 -3.87
C ARG A 50 14.88 2.30 -3.55
N TYR A 51 13.74 1.72 -3.90
CA TYR A 51 12.47 2.20 -3.36
C TYR A 51 12.37 1.84 -1.88
N LYS A 52 11.85 2.78 -1.09
CA LYS A 52 11.27 2.48 0.22
C LYS A 52 9.99 1.70 0.03
N LEU A 53 9.74 0.70 0.87
CA LEU A 53 8.50 -0.09 0.83
C LEU A 53 7.65 0.30 2.03
N VAL A 54 6.46 0.86 1.77
CA VAL A 54 5.58 1.40 2.82
C VAL A 54 4.19 0.81 2.66
N VAL A 55 3.69 0.18 3.72
CA VAL A 55 2.29 -0.29 3.75
C VAL A 55 1.38 0.84 4.22
N VAL A 56 0.27 1.06 3.51
CA VAL A 56 -0.78 2.03 3.86
C VAL A 56 -2.15 1.35 3.74
N THR A 57 -2.70 0.89 4.86
CA THR A 57 -3.87 -0.01 4.85
C THR A 57 -5.08 0.48 5.63
N ASN A 58 -6.28 0.36 5.06
CA ASN A 58 -7.52 0.63 5.77
C ASN A 58 -7.93 -0.61 6.60
N GLN A 59 -7.94 -0.51 7.93
CA GLN A 59 -8.24 -1.60 8.86
C GLN A 59 -9.54 -1.33 9.62
N ALA A 60 -10.62 -1.08 8.87
CA ALA A 60 -11.92 -0.68 9.41
C ALA A 60 -12.56 -1.71 10.35
N GLY A 61 -12.11 -2.97 10.31
CA GLY A 61 -12.61 -4.01 11.22
C GLY A 61 -12.31 -3.70 12.69
N ILE A 62 -11.25 -2.93 12.98
CA ILE A 62 -10.98 -2.39 14.32
C ILE A 62 -12.11 -1.46 14.75
N GLY A 63 -12.39 -0.44 13.95
CA GLY A 63 -13.43 0.54 14.25
C GLY A 63 -14.86 -0.01 14.23
N ARG A 64 -15.05 -1.18 13.60
CA ARG A 64 -16.31 -1.93 13.59
C ARG A 64 -16.44 -2.94 14.74
N GLY A 65 -15.39 -3.14 15.54
CA GLY A 65 -15.38 -4.07 16.67
C GLY A 65 -15.21 -5.55 16.27
N TYR A 66 -14.72 -5.85 15.07
CA TYR A 66 -14.51 -7.23 14.63
C TYR A 66 -13.21 -7.86 15.15
N TYR A 67 -12.19 -7.04 15.38
CA TYR A 67 -10.92 -7.43 15.99
C TYR A 67 -10.26 -6.22 16.63
N THR A 68 -9.27 -6.45 17.48
CA THR A 68 -8.58 -5.38 18.20
C THR A 68 -7.35 -4.86 17.45
N GLU A 69 -6.84 -3.70 17.84
CA GLU A 69 -5.54 -3.23 17.35
C GLU A 69 -4.41 -4.21 17.72
N ALA A 70 -4.51 -4.91 18.85
CA ALA A 70 -3.54 -5.93 19.24
C ALA A 70 -3.54 -7.13 18.28
N ASP A 71 -4.70 -7.53 17.76
CA ASP A 71 -4.82 -8.59 16.75
C ASP A 71 -4.18 -8.15 15.44
N PHE A 72 -4.48 -6.93 14.99
CA PHE A 72 -3.82 -6.32 13.83
C PHE A 72 -2.29 -6.29 13.99
N MET A 73 -1.78 -5.85 15.14
CA MET A 73 -0.35 -5.79 15.41
C MET A 73 0.31 -7.18 15.46
N ARG A 74 -0.43 -8.21 15.83
CA ARG A 74 0.06 -9.61 15.79
C ARG A 74 0.23 -10.09 14.36
N VAL A 75 -0.76 -9.86 13.50
CA VAL A 75 -0.68 -10.19 12.07
C VAL A 75 0.38 -9.35 11.36
N THR A 76 0.49 -8.06 11.68
CA THR A 76 1.51 -7.18 11.11
C THR A 76 2.93 -7.66 11.46
N ARG A 77 3.19 -8.07 12.70
CA ARG A 77 4.49 -8.68 13.07
C ARG A 77 4.77 -9.96 12.29
N PHE A 78 3.79 -10.85 12.20
CA PHE A 78 3.91 -12.07 11.39
C PHE A 78 4.25 -11.75 9.92
N MET A 79 3.53 -10.82 9.30
CA MET A 79 3.77 -10.38 7.93
C MET A 79 5.21 -9.85 7.75
N LEU A 80 5.66 -8.97 8.65
CA LEU A 80 7.00 -8.40 8.61
C LEU A 80 8.09 -9.47 8.79
N ASP A 81 7.91 -10.42 9.72
CA ASP A 81 8.85 -11.52 9.94
C ASP A 81 8.96 -12.42 8.71
N ARG A 82 7.82 -12.74 8.07
CA ARG A 82 7.79 -13.56 6.85
C ARG A 82 8.46 -12.85 5.69
N LEU A 83 8.19 -11.56 5.48
CA LEU A 83 8.88 -10.74 4.46
C LEU A 83 10.38 -10.64 4.74
N GLY A 84 10.78 -10.47 6.01
CA GLY A 84 12.18 -10.39 6.41
C GLY A 84 12.97 -11.67 6.11
N ARG A 85 12.35 -12.84 6.25
CA ARG A 85 12.96 -14.13 5.86
C ARG A 85 13.22 -14.24 4.36
N GLU A 86 12.45 -13.53 3.54
CA GLU A 86 12.66 -13.40 2.09
C GLU A 86 13.64 -12.26 1.72
N GLY A 87 14.29 -11.64 2.71
CA GLY A 87 15.20 -10.51 2.50
C GLY A 87 14.51 -9.20 2.14
N ILE A 88 13.19 -9.10 2.37
CA ILE A 88 12.39 -7.91 2.09
C ILE A 88 12.21 -7.10 3.37
N ARG A 89 12.56 -5.82 3.33
CA ARG A 89 12.41 -4.89 4.44
C ARG A 89 11.31 -3.88 4.12
N MET A 90 10.24 -3.89 4.90
CA MET A 90 9.28 -2.78 4.94
C MET A 90 9.86 -1.64 5.77
N ASP A 91 9.88 -0.43 5.25
CA ASP A 91 10.32 0.76 5.97
C ASP A 91 9.32 1.09 7.09
N ARG A 92 8.01 1.07 6.77
CA ARG A 92 6.91 1.37 7.69
C ARG A 92 5.60 0.70 7.29
N VAL A 93 4.73 0.55 8.29
CA VAL A 93 3.33 0.16 8.13
C VAL A 93 2.46 1.23 8.79
N TYR A 94 1.60 1.87 8.01
CA TYR A 94 0.57 2.80 8.47
C TYR A 94 -0.80 2.16 8.26
N TYR A 95 -1.71 2.37 9.22
CA TYR A 95 -3.06 1.86 9.14
C TYR A 95 -4.10 2.87 9.61
N SER A 96 -5.33 2.72 9.10
CA SER A 96 -6.49 3.49 9.55
C SER A 96 -7.56 2.59 10.16
N PRO A 97 -7.85 2.69 11.47
CA PRO A 97 -8.93 1.94 12.09
C PRO A 97 -10.32 2.58 11.90
N PHE A 98 -10.39 3.78 11.31
CA PHE A 98 -11.60 4.60 11.28
C PHE A 98 -12.55 4.22 10.14
N HIS A 99 -13.84 4.46 10.34
CA HIS A 99 -14.85 4.34 9.30
C HIS A 99 -15.97 5.38 9.50
N PRO A 100 -16.33 6.20 8.48
CA PRO A 100 -17.26 7.32 8.65
C PRO A 100 -18.70 6.88 8.98
N VAL A 101 -19.19 5.81 8.34
CA VAL A 101 -20.56 5.32 8.53
C VAL A 101 -20.64 4.23 9.60
N HIS A 102 -19.84 3.17 9.45
CA HIS A 102 -19.93 1.95 10.25
C HIS A 102 -18.98 1.88 11.46
N GLY A 103 -18.18 2.92 11.71
CA GLY A 103 -17.36 2.94 12.92
C GLY A 103 -18.24 3.04 14.17
N ILE A 104 -17.72 2.58 15.30
CA ILE A 104 -18.38 2.65 16.61
C ILE A 104 -17.62 3.64 17.50
N GLY A 105 -18.36 4.53 18.17
CA GLY A 105 -17.80 5.50 19.11
C GLY A 105 -16.68 6.36 18.49
N TYR A 106 -15.51 6.37 19.13
CA TYR A 106 -14.31 7.11 18.68
C TYR A 106 -13.91 6.80 17.23
N TYR A 107 -14.21 5.61 16.73
CA TYR A 107 -13.83 5.18 15.40
C TYR A 107 -14.76 5.67 14.28
N ARG A 108 -15.93 6.24 14.63
CA ARG A 108 -16.92 6.73 13.67
C ARG A 108 -16.63 8.16 13.20
N LYS A 109 -15.66 8.28 12.29
CA LYS A 109 -15.31 9.58 11.68
C LYS A 109 -14.71 9.44 10.29
N ASN A 110 -14.86 10.51 9.51
CA ASN A 110 -14.08 10.69 8.29
C ASN A 110 -12.65 11.11 8.69
N SER A 111 -11.77 10.13 8.88
CA SER A 111 -10.40 10.39 9.31
C SER A 111 -9.49 10.75 8.12
N PRO A 112 -8.59 11.74 8.24
CA PRO A 112 -7.57 12.02 7.23
C PRO A 112 -6.70 10.82 6.87
N CYS A 113 -6.52 9.85 7.78
CA CYS A 113 -5.73 8.66 7.50
C CYS A 113 -6.52 7.55 6.78
N ARG A 114 -7.85 7.64 6.65
CA ARG A 114 -8.63 6.61 5.95
C ARG A 114 -8.64 6.90 4.45
N LYS A 115 -8.10 6.00 3.62
CA LYS A 115 -8.19 6.09 2.15
C LYS A 115 -9.68 6.18 1.75
N PRO A 116 -10.09 7.11 0.87
CA PRO A 116 -9.28 7.82 -0.11
C PRO A 116 -8.58 9.10 0.38
N ASN A 117 -8.62 9.42 1.68
CA ASN A 117 -7.82 10.54 2.18
C ASN A 117 -6.33 10.16 2.20
N PRO A 118 -5.41 11.07 1.84
CA PRO A 118 -3.99 10.76 1.65
C PRO A 118 -3.17 10.76 2.95
N GLY A 119 -3.79 10.86 4.13
CA GLY A 119 -3.09 11.17 5.38
C GLY A 119 -2.00 10.17 5.75
N MET A 120 -2.19 8.87 5.50
CA MET A 120 -1.12 7.87 5.74
C MET A 120 0.09 8.07 4.82
N ILE A 121 -0.15 8.43 3.54
CA ILE A 121 0.90 8.67 2.55
C ILE A 121 1.67 9.95 2.90
N VAL A 122 0.95 11.03 3.25
CA VAL A 122 1.55 12.31 3.65
C VAL A 122 2.37 12.15 4.92
N GLN A 123 1.85 11.44 5.93
CA GLN A 123 2.58 11.13 7.16
C GLN A 123 3.87 10.36 6.86
N ALA A 124 3.77 9.30 6.05
CA ALA A 124 4.93 8.52 5.64
C ALA A 124 5.98 9.37 4.92
N ALA A 125 5.56 10.29 4.06
CA ALA A 125 6.48 11.13 3.33
C ALA A 125 7.26 12.09 4.22
N GLN A 126 6.61 12.63 5.25
CA GLN A 126 7.25 13.48 6.24
C GLN A 126 8.23 12.67 7.11
N GLU A 127 7.80 11.54 7.66
CA GLU A 127 8.61 10.73 8.59
C GLU A 127 9.81 10.05 7.91
N LEU A 128 9.70 9.71 6.63
CA LEU A 128 10.71 8.95 5.89
C LEU A 128 11.44 9.78 4.83
N HIS A 129 11.19 11.09 4.78
CA HIS A 129 11.73 12.01 3.78
C HIS A 129 11.54 11.51 2.34
N ILE A 130 10.30 11.12 2.01
CA ILE A 130 9.96 10.56 0.69
C ILE A 130 9.63 11.68 -0.30
N ASP A 131 10.16 11.55 -1.51
CA ASP A 131 9.71 12.33 -2.66
C ASP A 131 8.48 11.66 -3.29
N LEU A 132 7.30 12.25 -3.06
CA LEU A 132 6.03 11.72 -3.61
C LEU A 132 5.98 11.82 -5.13
N SER A 133 6.69 12.77 -5.75
CA SER A 133 6.72 12.93 -7.21
C SER A 133 7.49 11.83 -7.93
N ALA A 134 8.35 11.11 -7.20
CA ALA A 134 9.11 9.95 -7.69
C ALA A 134 8.55 8.61 -7.19
N SER A 135 7.40 8.63 -6.50
CA SER A 135 6.82 7.48 -5.81
C SER A 135 5.69 6.81 -6.61
N MET A 136 5.22 5.66 -6.12
CA MET A 136 4.09 4.93 -6.69
C MET A 136 3.11 4.48 -5.61
N MET A 137 1.84 4.33 -5.97
CA MET A 137 0.80 3.72 -5.15
C MET A 137 0.31 2.44 -5.83
N VAL A 138 0.20 1.34 -5.08
CA VAL A 138 -0.32 0.05 -5.55
C VAL A 138 -1.44 -0.40 -4.63
N GLY A 139 -2.62 -0.63 -5.19
CA GLY A 139 -3.83 -1.02 -4.46
C GLY A 139 -4.77 -1.86 -5.31
N ASP A 140 -5.76 -2.47 -4.67
CA ASP A 140 -6.80 -3.28 -5.33
C ASP A 140 -8.14 -2.53 -5.43
N LYS A 141 -8.26 -1.36 -4.78
CA LYS A 141 -9.49 -0.58 -4.71
C LYS A 141 -9.28 0.83 -5.25
N GLU A 142 -10.33 1.42 -5.82
CA GLU A 142 -10.27 2.81 -6.31
C GLU A 142 -9.94 3.81 -5.20
N THR A 143 -10.26 3.50 -3.94
CA THR A 143 -9.87 4.34 -2.80
C THR A 143 -8.36 4.47 -2.64
N ASP A 144 -7.59 3.47 -3.08
CA ASP A 144 -6.13 3.48 -3.03
C ASP A 144 -5.57 4.43 -4.08
N ILE A 145 -6.09 4.29 -5.30
CA ILE A 145 -5.75 5.12 -6.45
C ILE A 145 -6.06 6.59 -6.15
N GLU A 146 -7.24 6.86 -5.61
CA GLU A 146 -7.61 8.22 -5.25
C GLU A 146 -6.74 8.78 -4.11
N ALA A 147 -6.34 7.96 -3.13
CA ALA A 147 -5.42 8.40 -2.09
C ALA A 147 -4.05 8.77 -2.66
N GLY A 148 -3.51 7.98 -3.58
CA GLY A 148 -2.24 8.28 -4.25
C GLY A 148 -2.32 9.54 -5.11
N ILE A 149 -3.36 9.70 -5.92
CA ILE A 149 -3.61 10.92 -6.72
C ILE A 149 -3.70 12.15 -5.82
N ARG A 150 -4.49 12.10 -4.74
CA ARG A 150 -4.63 13.21 -3.78
C ARG A 150 -3.33 13.53 -3.04
N ALA A 151 -2.42 12.57 -2.91
CA ALA A 151 -1.09 12.78 -2.35
C ALA A 151 -0.08 13.36 -3.36
N GLY A 152 -0.44 13.47 -4.64
CA GLY A 152 0.47 13.93 -5.70
C GLY A 152 1.40 12.83 -6.24
N ILE A 153 1.07 11.56 -6.03
CA ILE A 153 1.80 10.43 -6.61
C ILE A 153 1.39 10.29 -8.09
N PRO A 154 2.35 10.30 -9.04
CA PRO A 154 2.03 10.25 -10.47
C PRO A 154 1.67 8.84 -10.96
N VAL A 155 2.28 7.80 -10.38
CA VAL A 155 2.06 6.41 -10.80
C VAL A 155 1.17 5.70 -9.79
N ASN A 156 -0.05 5.39 -10.22
CA ASN A 156 -1.04 4.66 -9.42
C ASN A 156 -1.40 3.38 -10.17
N VAL A 157 -1.12 2.24 -9.55
CA VAL A 157 -1.32 0.91 -10.12
C VAL A 157 -2.51 0.25 -9.42
N LEU A 158 -3.55 -0.03 -10.20
CA LEU A 158 -4.69 -0.82 -9.75
C LEU A 158 -4.46 -2.30 -10.11
N VAL A 159 -4.56 -3.17 -9.11
CA VAL A 159 -4.57 -4.62 -9.31
C VAL A 159 -6.03 -5.09 -9.31
N THR A 160 -6.58 -5.41 -10.48
CA THR A 160 -7.94 -5.93 -10.60
C THR A 160 -8.14 -6.73 -11.88
N ASN A 161 -8.89 -7.83 -11.78
CA ASN A 161 -9.41 -8.58 -12.91
C ASN A 161 -10.88 -8.20 -13.24
N GLU A 162 -11.47 -7.25 -12.50
CA GLU A 162 -12.85 -6.83 -12.70
C GLU A 162 -12.94 -5.75 -13.77
N ALA A 163 -13.53 -6.09 -14.92
CA ALA A 163 -13.66 -5.17 -16.05
C ALA A 163 -14.42 -3.88 -15.68
N ALA A 164 -15.42 -3.97 -14.79
CA ALA A 164 -16.17 -2.81 -14.33
C ALA A 164 -15.32 -1.86 -13.47
N ALA A 165 -14.51 -2.41 -12.56
CA ALA A 165 -13.58 -1.61 -11.75
C ALA A 165 -12.51 -0.97 -12.63
N ALA A 166 -11.93 -1.73 -13.57
CA ALA A 166 -10.92 -1.23 -14.49
C ALA A 166 -11.44 -0.08 -15.37
N ALA A 167 -12.67 -0.20 -15.90
CA ALA A 167 -13.26 0.81 -16.78
C ALA A 167 -13.56 2.15 -16.07
N GLN A 168 -13.73 2.14 -14.75
CA GLN A 168 -14.07 3.33 -13.96
C GLN A 168 -12.87 3.91 -13.21
N SER A 169 -11.72 3.23 -13.25
CA SER A 169 -10.57 3.61 -12.44
C SER A 169 -9.84 4.83 -12.98
N LYS A 170 -9.28 5.63 -12.06
CA LYS A 170 -8.36 6.73 -12.37
C LYS A 170 -6.89 6.28 -12.40
N ALA A 171 -6.62 4.97 -12.31
CA ALA A 171 -5.27 4.44 -12.25
C ALA A 171 -4.49 4.73 -13.54
N SER A 172 -3.20 5.04 -13.41
CA SER A 172 -2.32 5.20 -14.55
C SER A 172 -1.97 3.86 -15.19
N VAL A 173 -2.00 2.78 -14.41
CA VAL A 173 -1.72 1.41 -14.85
C VAL A 173 -2.69 0.46 -14.18
N ILE A 174 -3.19 -0.52 -14.93
CA ILE A 174 -4.05 -1.57 -14.43
C ILE A 174 -3.41 -2.91 -14.77
N VAL A 175 -3.32 -3.80 -13.78
CA VAL A 175 -2.83 -5.17 -13.95
C VAL A 175 -3.84 -6.17 -13.39
N PRO A 176 -3.97 -7.38 -13.97
CA PRO A 176 -4.98 -8.33 -13.54
C PRO A 176 -4.65 -8.98 -12.19
N GLN A 177 -3.36 -9.24 -11.91
CA GLN A 177 -2.93 -9.93 -10.70
C GLN A 177 -1.62 -9.34 -10.14
N VAL A 178 -1.36 -9.59 -8.85
CA VAL A 178 -0.14 -9.11 -8.15
C VAL A 178 1.14 -9.63 -8.83
N LYS A 179 1.15 -10.88 -9.31
CA LYS A 179 2.31 -11.46 -10.01
C LYS A 179 2.73 -10.69 -11.26
N ASP A 180 1.81 -9.92 -11.85
CA ASP A 180 2.06 -9.11 -13.05
C ASP A 180 2.75 -7.78 -12.72
N LEU A 181 2.79 -7.36 -11.44
CA LEU A 181 3.48 -6.15 -11.01
C LEU A 181 4.95 -6.17 -11.39
N LEU A 182 5.62 -7.32 -11.29
CA LEU A 182 7.04 -7.42 -11.61
C LEU A 182 7.32 -7.01 -13.07
N ALA A 183 6.47 -7.44 -14.01
CA ALA A 183 6.62 -7.09 -15.42
C ALA A 183 6.42 -5.59 -15.65
N VAL A 184 5.40 -4.99 -14.99
CA VAL A 184 5.15 -3.55 -15.06
C VAL A 184 6.32 -2.75 -14.52
N PHE A 185 6.83 -3.09 -13.35
CA PHE A 185 7.96 -2.38 -12.75
C PHE A 185 9.22 -2.48 -13.63
N LYS A 186 9.49 -3.66 -14.20
CA LYS A 186 10.61 -3.83 -15.16
C LYS A 186 10.44 -2.92 -16.37
N ALA A 187 9.26 -2.89 -16.98
CA ALA A 187 8.99 -2.05 -18.15
C ALA A 187 9.17 -0.55 -17.83
N MET A 188 8.63 -0.07 -16.70
CA MET A 188 8.77 1.33 -16.28
C MET A 188 10.23 1.75 -16.09
N THR A 189 11.05 0.86 -15.53
CA THR A 189 12.46 1.17 -15.27
C THR A 189 13.34 1.09 -16.50
N ALA A 190 12.97 0.25 -17.49
CA ALA A 190 13.67 0.17 -18.76
C ALA A 190 13.41 1.39 -19.65
N SER A 191 12.24 2.02 -19.53
CA SER A 191 11.87 3.22 -20.31
C SER A 191 12.43 4.54 -19.76
N GLY A 192 13.07 4.51 -18.58
CA GLY A 192 13.66 5.68 -17.92
C GLY A 192 15.20 5.65 -17.83
N ALA A 193 15.84 4.74 -18.56
CA ALA A 193 17.30 4.58 -18.64
C ALA A 193 17.84 5.09 -19.98
#